data_AF-A0A9N8WRM4-F1
#
_entry.id   AF-A0A9N8WRM4-F1
#
_cell.length_a   1.000
_cell.length_b   1.000
_cell.length_c   1.000
_cell.angle_alpha   90.00
_cell.angle_beta   90.00
_cell.angle_gamma   90.00
#
_symmetry.space_group_name_H-M   'P 1'
#
loop_
_entity.id
_entity.type
_entity.pdbx_description
1 polymer ?
#
loop_
_entity_poly.entity_id
_entity_poly.type
_entity_poly.pdbx_seq_one_letter_code
_entity_poly.pdbx_strand_id
1 'polypeptide(L)'
;ERSDFIEGVTARLVEKRKPVWNPSKLEDISDDAIENFYFESSEKHHLNLLNIRSFENYPYSRFALPTEEEIRKVVTGETPDAGSVSMTQQEIVDFFLKDRKSKIGVREKVMEVLNRKTTQIDNHEGLKWINEH
;
A
#
# COMPACT_ATOMS: atom_id res chain seq x y z
N GLU A 1 15.50 28.33 -13.70
CA GLU A 1 14.44 27.35 -14.04
C GLU A 1 13.16 27.69 -13.28
N ARG A 2 11.99 27.55 -13.90
CA ARG A 2 10.72 27.66 -13.19
C ARG A 2 10.25 26.23 -12.91
N SER A 3 10.63 25.71 -11.75
CA SER A 3 10.21 24.38 -11.28
C SER A 3 8.69 24.34 -11.13
N ASP A 4 8.07 23.21 -11.49
CA ASP A 4 6.63 22.98 -11.30
C ASP A 4 6.19 23.24 -9.85
N PHE A 5 7.05 22.99 -8.86
CA PHE A 5 6.73 23.32 -7.47
C PHE A 5 6.43 24.82 -7.27
N ILE A 6 7.29 25.70 -7.80
CA ILE A 6 7.13 27.16 -7.67
C ILE A 6 5.89 27.64 -8.40
N GLU A 7 5.65 27.12 -9.61
CA GLU A 7 4.46 27.47 -10.39
C GLU A 7 3.18 27.00 -9.69
N GLY A 8 3.15 25.75 -9.21
CA GLY A 8 2.01 25.19 -8.49
C GLY A 8 1.67 25.96 -7.22
N VAL A 9 2.69 26.28 -6.41
CA VAL A 9 2.51 27.05 -5.17
C VAL A 9 2.04 28.47 -5.48
N THR A 10 2.66 29.15 -6.43
CA THR A 10 2.31 30.54 -6.78
C THR A 10 0.90 30.62 -7.36
N ALA A 11 0.58 29.76 -8.33
CA ALA A 11 -0.75 29.74 -8.95
C ALA A 11 -1.85 29.40 -7.94
N ARG A 12 -1.62 28.46 -7.02
CA ARG A 12 -2.64 28.01 -6.06
C ARG A 12 -2.80 28.92 -4.85
N LEU A 13 -1.70 29.33 -4.22
CA LEU A 13 -1.73 30.03 -2.94
C LEU A 13 -1.69 31.55 -3.08
N VAL A 14 -1.00 32.07 -4.10
CA VAL A 14 -0.82 33.52 -4.29
C VAL A 14 -1.86 34.06 -5.28
N GLU A 15 -1.85 33.52 -6.50
CA GLU A 15 -2.60 34.10 -7.63
C GLU A 15 -4.01 33.51 -7.81
N LYS A 16 -4.31 32.39 -7.13
CA LYS A 16 -5.60 31.66 -7.20
C LYS A 16 -6.08 31.37 -8.62
N ARG A 17 -5.16 31.05 -9.52
CA ARG A 17 -5.43 30.64 -10.91
C ARG A 17 -5.07 29.18 -11.15
N LYS A 18 -5.34 28.70 -12.36
CA LYS A 18 -4.86 27.38 -12.79
C LYS A 18 -3.34 27.46 -13.08
N PRO A 19 -2.54 26.52 -12.55
CA PRO A 19 -1.12 26.43 -12.87
C PRO A 19 -0.90 26.01 -14.33
N VAL A 20 0.22 26.43 -14.90
CA VAL A 20 0.67 26.01 -16.24
C VAL A 20 1.87 25.08 -16.05
N TRP A 21 1.63 23.77 -16.12
CA TRP A 21 2.66 22.74 -15.92
C TRP A 21 3.61 22.64 -17.11
N ASN A 22 4.88 22.35 -16.83
CA ASN A 22 5.87 22.07 -17.86
C ASN A 22 6.71 20.83 -17.50
N PRO A 23 6.49 19.69 -18.17
CA PRO A 23 5.66 19.53 -19.37
C PRO A 23 4.14 19.45 -19.09
N SER A 24 3.36 19.72 -20.12
CA SER A 24 1.89 19.82 -20.00
C SER A 24 1.16 18.48 -20.06
N LYS A 25 1.83 17.41 -20.54
CA LYS A 25 1.30 16.06 -20.70
C LYS A 25 2.28 15.03 -20.17
N LEU A 26 1.76 13.87 -19.78
CA LEU A 26 2.56 12.74 -19.32
C LEU A 26 3.40 12.12 -20.46
N GLU A 27 2.86 12.10 -21.68
CA GLU A 27 3.53 11.58 -22.88
C GLU A 27 4.81 12.36 -23.26
N ASP A 28 4.93 13.60 -22.76
CA ASP A 28 6.07 14.49 -23.06
C ASP A 28 7.25 14.25 -22.09
N ILE A 29 7.15 13.29 -21.16
CA ILE A 29 8.19 12.93 -20.18
C ILE A 29 8.69 11.51 -20.48
N SER A 30 10.02 11.31 -20.51
CA SER A 30 10.63 9.99 -20.51
C SER A 30 10.96 9.51 -19.10
N ASP A 31 10.97 8.20 -18.89
CA ASP A 31 11.36 7.58 -17.60
C ASP A 31 12.78 8.00 -17.20
N ASP A 32 13.72 8.06 -18.15
CA ASP A 32 15.09 8.53 -17.92
C ASP A 32 15.14 9.97 -17.38
N ALA A 33 14.23 10.85 -17.83
CA ALA A 33 14.18 12.23 -17.35
C ALA A 33 13.70 12.29 -15.88
N ILE A 34 12.80 11.39 -15.48
CA ILE A 34 12.33 11.26 -14.10
C ILE A 34 13.45 10.71 -13.22
N GLU A 35 14.13 9.65 -13.67
CA GLU A 35 15.22 9.02 -12.94
C GLU A 35 16.34 10.00 -12.65
N ASN A 36 16.80 10.72 -13.68
CA ASN A 36 17.88 11.70 -13.55
C ASN A 36 17.48 12.89 -12.65
N PHE A 37 16.23 13.35 -12.71
CA PHE A 37 15.84 14.53 -11.94
C PHE A 37 15.58 14.23 -10.46
N TYR A 38 14.95 13.09 -10.15
CA TYR A 38 14.49 12.78 -8.78
C TYR A 38 15.36 11.77 -8.03
N PHE A 39 16.06 10.88 -8.74
CA PHE A 39 16.72 9.72 -8.13
C PHE A 39 18.23 9.70 -8.34
N GLU A 40 18.76 10.44 -9.33
CA GLU A 40 20.19 10.59 -9.50
C GLU A 40 20.78 11.47 -8.38
N SER A 41 21.36 10.80 -7.39
CA SER A 41 21.96 11.44 -6.21
C SER A 41 23.29 12.10 -6.56
N SER A 42 23.26 13.26 -7.23
CA SER A 42 24.43 14.14 -7.39
C SER A 42 24.61 15.12 -6.22
N GLU A 43 23.86 14.95 -5.12
CA GLU A 43 23.81 15.95 -4.05
C GLU A 43 25.12 16.02 -3.25
N LYS A 44 25.66 17.23 -3.14
CA LYS A 44 26.85 17.55 -2.34
C LYS A 44 26.57 17.62 -0.84
N HIS A 45 25.31 17.55 -0.44
CA HIS A 45 24.86 17.79 0.94
C HIS A 45 24.06 16.60 1.44
N HIS A 46 24.59 15.88 2.43
CA HIS A 46 23.87 14.81 3.10
C HIS A 46 22.93 15.37 4.17
N LEU A 47 21.70 14.89 4.18
CA LEU A 47 20.73 15.20 5.23
C LEU A 47 21.15 14.52 6.54
N ASN A 48 21.62 15.30 7.51
CA ASN A 48 21.94 14.80 8.84
C ASN A 48 20.66 14.69 9.69
N LEU A 49 20.14 13.48 9.85
CA LEU A 49 19.00 13.21 10.72
C LEU A 49 19.39 13.32 12.20
N LEU A 50 18.42 13.65 13.05
CA LEU A 50 18.63 13.77 14.51
C LEU A 50 18.98 12.42 15.17
N ASN A 51 18.69 11.30 14.50
CA ASN A 51 19.05 9.96 14.93
C ASN A 51 19.21 9.03 13.71
N ILE A 52 19.80 7.87 13.95
CA ILE A 52 20.07 6.85 12.93
C ILE A 52 19.02 5.73 12.90
N ARG A 53 17.90 5.86 13.62
CA ARG A 53 16.88 4.80 13.68
C ARG A 53 16.10 4.79 12.37
N SER A 54 16.22 3.69 11.65
CA SER A 54 15.44 3.40 10.46
C SER A 54 14.62 2.13 10.67
N PHE A 55 13.52 2.01 9.94
CA PHE A 55 12.67 0.83 9.94
C PHE A 55 12.25 0.54 8.50
N GLU A 56 12.39 -0.70 8.06
CA GLU A 56 11.85 -1.14 6.76
C GLU A 56 10.32 -1.19 6.81
N ASN A 57 9.77 -1.61 7.96
CA ASN A 57 8.34 -1.71 8.21
C ASN A 57 7.97 -0.98 9.50
N TYR A 58 6.78 -0.38 9.53
CA TYR A 58 6.32 0.36 10.70
C TYR A 58 6.20 -0.55 11.94
N PRO A 59 6.89 -0.26 13.06
CA PRO A 59 7.01 -1.21 14.19
C PRO A 59 5.70 -1.45 14.95
N TYR A 60 4.69 -0.61 14.76
CA TYR A 60 3.39 -0.71 15.44
C TYR A 60 2.23 -1.00 14.47
N SER A 61 2.52 -1.59 13.30
CA SER A 61 1.54 -1.93 12.26
C SER A 61 0.39 -2.82 12.76
N ARG A 62 0.64 -3.66 13.78
CA ARG A 62 -0.37 -4.52 14.42
C ARG A 62 -1.62 -3.79 14.94
N PHE A 63 -1.53 -2.49 15.19
CA PHE A 63 -2.67 -1.69 15.65
C PHE A 63 -3.46 -1.07 14.49
N ALA A 64 -2.99 -1.17 13.26
CA ALA A 64 -3.72 -0.79 12.06
C ALA A 64 -4.75 -1.87 11.67
N LEU A 65 -5.55 -1.57 10.65
CA LEU A 65 -6.35 -2.62 9.99
C LEU A 65 -5.39 -3.59 9.28
N PRO A 66 -5.75 -4.88 9.15
CA PRO A 66 -4.92 -5.84 8.47
C PRO A 66 -4.68 -5.41 7.02
N THR A 67 -3.43 -5.53 6.58
CA THR A 67 -3.02 -5.30 5.20
C THR A 67 -3.51 -6.43 4.31
N GLU A 68 -3.60 -6.16 3.00
CA GLU A 68 -3.95 -7.19 2.02
C GLU A 68 -2.95 -8.36 2.04
N GLU A 69 -1.67 -8.07 2.23
CA GLU A 69 -0.61 -9.07 2.33
C GLU A 69 -0.74 -9.94 3.60
N GLU A 70 -1.13 -9.36 4.73
CA GLU A 70 -1.43 -10.15 5.94
C GLU A 70 -2.62 -11.10 5.71
N ILE A 71 -3.67 -10.62 5.02
CA ILE A 71 -4.84 -11.44 4.70
C ILE A 71 -4.45 -12.56 3.73
N ARG A 72 -3.66 -12.25 2.70
CA ARG A 72 -3.14 -13.22 1.73
C ARG A 72 -2.40 -14.35 2.43
N LYS A 73 -1.48 -14.04 3.35
CA LYS A 73 -0.70 -15.03 4.08
C LYS A 73 -1.55 -15.99 4.92
N VAL A 74 -2.66 -15.49 5.49
CA VAL A 74 -3.61 -16.34 6.21
C VAL A 74 -4.38 -17.25 5.25
N VAL A 75 -4.81 -16.72 4.09
CA VAL A 75 -5.52 -17.50 3.06
C VAL A 75 -4.62 -18.58 2.45
N THR A 76 -3.33 -18.30 2.21
CA THR A 76 -2.39 -19.24 1.60
C THR A 76 -1.76 -20.22 2.59
N GLY A 77 -2.04 -20.09 3.89
CA GLY A 77 -1.45 -20.94 4.93
C GLY A 77 0.04 -20.69 5.16
N GLU A 78 0.54 -19.50 4.80
CA GLU A 78 1.93 -19.09 5.04
C GLU A 78 2.19 -18.70 6.51
N THR A 79 1.13 -18.47 7.28
CA THR A 79 1.24 -18.19 8.72
C THR A 79 1.25 -19.49 9.54
N PRO A 80 2.19 -19.67 10.49
CA PRO A 80 2.27 -20.88 11.33
C PRO A 80 0.99 -21.23 12.09
N ASP A 81 0.19 -20.22 12.43
CA ASP A 81 -1.07 -20.37 13.18
C ASP A 81 -2.28 -20.71 12.28
N ALA A 82 -2.17 -20.45 10.97
CA ALA A 82 -3.14 -20.91 9.99
C ALA A 82 -2.58 -22.21 9.41
N GLY A 83 -2.95 -23.35 10.01
CA GLY A 83 -2.54 -24.65 9.51
C GLY A 83 -2.82 -24.81 8.00
N SER A 84 -2.29 -25.88 7.40
CA SER A 84 -2.43 -26.22 5.97
C SER A 84 -3.87 -26.53 5.50
N VAL A 85 -4.88 -25.96 6.17
CA VAL A 85 -6.30 -26.18 5.97
C VAL A 85 -6.87 -24.98 5.23
N SER A 86 -7.58 -25.24 4.14
CA SER A 86 -8.30 -24.20 3.41
C SER A 86 -9.43 -23.65 4.29
N MET A 87 -9.22 -22.48 4.87
CA MET A 87 -10.20 -21.81 5.74
C MET A 87 -11.33 -21.19 4.91
N THR A 88 -12.53 -21.17 5.50
CA THR A 88 -13.68 -20.47 4.95
C THR A 88 -13.55 -18.96 5.13
N GLN A 89 -14.35 -18.20 4.38
CA GLN A 89 -14.37 -16.73 4.48
C GLN A 89 -14.67 -16.26 5.92
N GLN A 90 -15.60 -16.92 6.60
CA GLN A 90 -16.02 -16.55 7.95
C GLN A 90 -14.92 -16.84 8.97
N GLU A 91 -14.23 -17.98 8.85
CA GLU A 91 -13.12 -18.33 9.74
C GLU A 91 -11.96 -17.34 9.63
N ILE A 92 -11.65 -16.85 8.42
CA ILE A 92 -10.60 -15.83 8.21
C ILE A 92 -11.02 -14.51 8.86
N VAL A 93 -12.29 -14.11 8.72
CA VAL A 93 -12.82 -12.91 9.39
C VAL A 93 -12.71 -13.04 10.91
N ASP A 94 -13.10 -14.18 11.46
CA ASP A 94 -13.07 -14.42 12.91
C ASP A 94 -11.64 -14.47 13.45
N PHE A 95 -10.70 -15.01 12.67
CA PHE A 95 -9.27 -14.95 12.97
C PHE A 95 -8.79 -13.49 13.14
N PHE A 96 -9.07 -12.62 12.17
CA PHE A 96 -8.65 -11.21 12.24
C PHE A 96 -9.39 -10.41 13.29
N LEU A 97 -10.67 -10.72 13.56
CA LEU A 97 -11.40 -10.11 14.68
C LEU A 97 -10.75 -10.47 16.01
N LYS A 98 -10.35 -11.72 16.23
CA LYS A 98 -9.66 -12.13 17.45
C LYS A 98 -8.27 -11.47 17.56
N ASP A 99 -7.49 -11.53 16.49
CA ASP A 99 -6.13 -10.98 16.44
C ASP A 99 -6.11 -9.46 16.68
N ARG A 100 -7.06 -8.72 16.08
CA ARG A 100 -7.18 -7.25 16.23
C ARG A 100 -8.12 -6.82 17.37
N LYS A 101 -8.49 -7.73 18.29
CA LYS A 101 -9.35 -7.45 19.47
C LYS A 101 -10.69 -6.77 19.12
N SER A 102 -11.37 -7.27 18.10
CA SER A 102 -12.67 -6.79 17.61
C SER A 102 -12.69 -5.31 17.25
N LYS A 103 -11.57 -4.81 16.72
CA LYS A 103 -11.46 -3.44 16.24
C LYS A 103 -12.47 -3.16 15.11
N ILE A 104 -13.11 -2.00 15.18
CA ILE A 104 -14.07 -1.51 14.18
C ILE A 104 -13.39 -1.41 12.80
N GLY A 105 -14.08 -1.88 11.75
CA GLY A 105 -13.59 -1.83 10.37
C GLY A 105 -12.80 -3.07 9.93
N VAL A 106 -12.41 -3.96 10.86
CA VAL A 106 -11.65 -5.17 10.51
C VAL A 106 -12.51 -6.13 9.69
N ARG A 107 -13.75 -6.37 10.10
CA ARG A 107 -14.67 -7.25 9.38
C ARG A 107 -14.90 -6.75 7.96
N GLU A 108 -15.23 -5.48 7.82
CA GLU A 108 -15.52 -4.84 6.54
C GLU A 108 -14.30 -4.88 5.63
N LYS A 109 -13.11 -4.58 6.18
CA LYS A 109 -11.86 -4.61 5.40
C LYS A 109 -11.51 -6.03 4.92
N VAL A 110 -11.59 -7.02 5.81
CA VAL A 110 -11.26 -8.40 5.48
C VAL A 110 -12.27 -8.95 4.47
N MET A 111 -13.56 -8.71 4.66
CA MET A 111 -14.60 -9.11 3.71
C MET A 111 -14.41 -8.48 2.33
N GLU A 112 -14.10 -7.20 2.25
CA GLU A 112 -13.81 -6.51 0.98
C GLU A 112 -12.64 -7.17 0.24
N VAL A 113 -11.54 -7.41 0.94
CA VAL A 113 -10.35 -8.04 0.35
C VAL A 113 -10.64 -9.45 -0.12
N LEU A 114 -11.31 -10.27 0.71
CA LEU A 114 -11.66 -11.64 0.33
C LEU A 114 -12.58 -11.64 -0.91
N ASN A 115 -13.62 -10.80 -0.94
CA ASN A 115 -14.52 -10.73 -2.10
C ASN A 115 -13.81 -10.31 -3.39
N ARG A 116 -12.76 -9.49 -3.30
CA ARG A 116 -12.00 -9.00 -4.46
C ARG A 116 -10.88 -9.95 -4.89
N LYS A 117 -10.25 -10.66 -3.95
CA LYS A 117 -8.98 -11.37 -4.16
C LYS A 117 -9.06 -12.88 -3.99
N THR A 118 -10.22 -13.45 -3.70
CA THR A 118 -10.35 -14.91 -3.58
C THR A 118 -11.45 -15.48 -4.45
N THR A 119 -11.28 -16.73 -4.85
CA THR A 119 -12.31 -17.58 -5.45
C THR A 119 -12.51 -18.81 -4.57
N GLN A 120 -13.73 -19.34 -4.53
CA GLN A 120 -13.98 -20.63 -3.90
C GLN A 120 -13.28 -21.74 -4.69
N ILE A 121 -12.75 -22.73 -3.98
CA ILE A 121 -12.13 -23.92 -4.59
C ILE A 121 -13.26 -24.89 -4.98
N ASP A 122 -13.32 -25.32 -6.24
CA ASP A 122 -14.31 -26.30 -6.68
C ASP A 122 -14.23 -27.56 -5.81
N ASN A 123 -15.38 -27.96 -5.25
CA ASN A 123 -15.58 -29.10 -4.35
C ASN A 123 -15.05 -28.98 -2.89
N HIS A 124 -14.58 -27.82 -2.44
CA HIS A 124 -14.19 -27.58 -1.04
C HIS A 124 -14.68 -26.21 -0.52
N GLU A 125 -14.95 -26.08 0.79
CA GLU A 125 -15.35 -24.78 1.42
C GLU A 125 -14.18 -23.76 1.52
N GLY A 126 -13.02 -24.09 0.95
CA GLY A 126 -11.80 -23.30 1.01
C GLY A 126 -11.75 -22.14 0.02
N LEU A 127 -11.01 -21.09 0.39
CA LEU A 127 -10.69 -19.98 -0.48
C LEU A 127 -9.31 -20.13 -1.11
N LYS A 128 -9.20 -19.79 -2.40
CA LYS A 128 -7.93 -19.66 -3.13
C LYS A 128 -7.70 -18.21 -3.49
N TRP A 129 -6.47 -17.73 -3.28
CA TRP A 129 -6.07 -16.39 -3.69
C TRP A 129 -5.94 -16.28 -5.22
N ILE A 130 -6.46 -15.20 -5.79
CA ILE A 130 -6.32 -14.88 -7.21
C ILE A 130 -4.98 -14.17 -7.39
N ASN A 131 -4.04 -14.82 -8.07
CA ASN A 131 -2.81 -14.16 -8.49
C ASN A 131 -3.15 -13.23 -9.67
N GLU A 132 -2.99 -11.93 -9.49
CA GLU A 132 -2.95 -11.01 -10.63
C GLU A 132 -1.61 -11.22 -11.35
N HIS A 133 -1.69 -11.46 -12.67
CA HIS A 133 -0.53 -11.50 -13.56
C HIS A 133 -0.01 -10.10 -13.83
#